data_AF-A0A0F9RV72-F1
#
_entry.id   AF-A0A0F9RV72-F1
#
_cell.length_a   1.000
_cell.length_b   1.000
_cell.length_c   1.000
_cell.angle_alpha   90.00
_cell.angle_beta   90.00
_cell.angle_gamma   90.00
#
_symmetry.space_group_name_H-M   'P 1'
#
loop_
_entity.id
_entity.type
_entity.pdbx_description
1 polymer ?
#
loop_
_entity_poly.entity_id
_entity_poly.type
_entity_poly.pdbx_seq_one_letter_code
_entity_poly.pdbx_strand_id
1 'polypeptide(L)'
;MGRSVETIGDNIVYFDFSYDDIDFATENWQDLQNNIICAITARYKSFVNTPNQWARWPYRENCILLENDHIQISISEYCGCGAVSVFVRGDTEYPELAEHWLNQVWTTLSKLIGKYVIVINRIGTFSNGCAIFNRK
;
A
#
# COMPACT_ATOMS: atom_id res chain seq x y z
N MET A 1 -20.11 -2.01 12.11
CA MET A 1 -19.80 -2.72 10.84
C MET A 1 -18.33 -3.05 10.87
N GLY A 2 -17.96 -4.32 10.71
CA GLY A 2 -16.55 -4.72 10.68
C GLY A 2 -15.97 -4.34 9.32
N ARG A 3 -14.99 -3.44 9.30
CA ARG A 3 -14.32 -3.04 8.06
C ARG A 3 -12.97 -3.73 7.99
N SER A 4 -12.59 -4.17 6.79
CA SER A 4 -11.22 -4.62 6.52
C SER A 4 -10.30 -3.42 6.30
N VAL A 5 -8.99 -3.67 6.17
CA VAL A 5 -7.98 -2.65 5.85
C VAL A 5 -8.38 -1.88 4.58
N GLU A 6 -8.25 -0.56 4.62
CA GLU A 6 -8.67 0.32 3.53
C GLU A 6 -7.69 0.28 2.37
N THR A 7 -8.17 0.10 1.13
CA THR A 7 -7.32 -0.03 -0.05
C THR A 7 -7.81 0.84 -1.21
N ILE A 8 -6.91 1.21 -2.12
CA ILE A 8 -7.20 2.06 -3.28
C ILE A 8 -6.76 1.35 -4.56
N GLY A 9 -7.66 1.24 -5.53
CA GLY A 9 -7.40 0.56 -6.80
C GLY A 9 -7.24 -0.97 -6.66
N ASP A 10 -6.74 -1.60 -7.72
CA ASP A 10 -6.64 -3.07 -7.82
C ASP A 10 -5.24 -3.62 -7.52
N ASN A 11 -4.21 -2.77 -7.61
CA ASN A 11 -2.82 -3.15 -7.41
C ASN A 11 -2.45 -3.03 -5.92
N ILE A 12 -2.75 -4.08 -5.17
CA ILE A 12 -2.61 -4.11 -3.71
C ILE A 12 -1.66 -5.23 -3.27
N VAL A 13 -0.77 -4.92 -2.32
CA VAL A 13 -0.04 -5.90 -1.52
C VAL A 13 -0.62 -5.90 -0.10
N TYR A 14 -1.34 -6.97 0.25
CA TYR A 14 -1.76 -7.20 1.63
C TYR A 14 -0.63 -7.84 2.42
N PHE A 15 -0.47 -7.46 3.68
CA PHE A 15 0.53 -8.03 4.54
C PHE A 15 0.07 -8.17 5.98
N ASP A 16 0.71 -9.12 6.66
CA ASP A 16 0.56 -9.32 8.08
C ASP A 16 1.47 -8.36 8.85
N PHE A 17 0.88 -7.69 9.82
CA PHE A 17 1.50 -6.73 10.70
C PHE A 17 1.03 -6.91 12.14
N SER A 18 0.64 -8.13 12.50
CA SER A 18 0.28 -8.47 13.87
C SER A 18 1.50 -8.32 14.78
N TYR A 19 1.36 -7.50 15.82
CA TYR A 19 2.40 -7.29 16.82
C TYR A 19 2.14 -8.06 18.10
N ASP A 20 3.17 -8.72 18.62
CA ASP A 20 3.14 -9.32 19.95
C ASP A 20 3.41 -8.29 21.06
N ASP A 21 4.05 -7.16 20.73
CA ASP A 21 4.40 -6.09 21.66
C ASP A 21 4.05 -4.70 21.08
N ILE A 22 3.24 -3.94 21.82
CA ILE A 22 2.67 -2.66 21.40
C ILE A 22 3.72 -1.55 21.40
N ASP A 23 4.72 -1.61 22.27
CA ASP A 23 5.72 -0.54 22.38
C ASP A 23 6.68 -0.55 21.17
N PHE A 24 6.95 -1.72 20.59
CA PHE A 24 7.74 -1.86 19.36
C PHE A 24 6.91 -1.61 18.08
N ALA A 25 5.59 -1.56 18.16
CA ALA A 25 4.70 -1.44 17.00
C ALA A 25 4.85 -0.09 16.27
N THR A 26 5.17 0.98 16.98
CA THR A 26 5.29 2.30 16.35
C THR A 26 6.61 2.45 15.59
N GLU A 27 7.72 2.02 16.19
CA GLU A 27 9.04 2.06 15.55
C GLU A 27 9.10 1.13 14.33
N ASN A 28 8.59 -0.09 14.47
CA ASN A 28 8.53 -1.06 13.36
C ASN A 28 7.69 -0.53 12.19
N TRP A 29 6.63 0.24 12.45
CA TRP A 29 5.81 0.86 11.41
C TRP A 29 6.57 1.93 10.63
N GLN A 30 7.24 2.84 11.34
CA GLN A 30 8.00 3.90 10.69
C GLN A 30 9.17 3.32 9.89
N ASP A 31 9.86 2.31 10.44
CA ASP A 31 10.94 1.62 9.75
C ASP A 31 10.45 0.88 8.51
N LEU A 32 9.29 0.22 8.58
CA LEU A 32 8.67 -0.41 7.42
C LEU A 32 8.40 0.62 6.30
N GLN A 33 7.79 1.75 6.63
CA GLN A 33 7.54 2.82 5.67
C GLN A 33 8.82 3.33 5.02
N ASN A 34 9.84 3.59 5.84
CA ASN A 34 11.16 4.07 5.38
C ASN A 34 11.83 3.05 4.46
N ASN A 35 11.77 1.75 4.80
CA ASN A 35 12.33 0.68 3.99
C ASN A 35 11.64 0.56 2.63
N ILE A 36 10.31 0.65 2.59
CA ILE A 36 9.54 0.64 1.34
C ILE A 36 9.90 1.87 0.49
N ILE A 37 9.92 3.07 1.09
CA ILE A 37 10.28 4.32 0.42
C ILE A 37 11.68 4.21 -0.20
N CYS A 38 12.68 3.79 0.57
CA CYS A 38 14.05 3.62 0.12
C CYS A 38 14.17 2.60 -1.02
N ALA A 39 13.49 1.45 -0.91
CA ALA A 39 13.55 0.41 -1.93
C ALA A 39 12.96 0.85 -3.27
N ILE A 40 11.81 1.53 -3.23
CA ILE A 40 11.13 1.99 -4.44
C ILE A 40 11.91 3.15 -5.08
N THR A 41 12.34 4.15 -4.31
CA THR A 41 13.11 5.31 -4.81
C THR A 41 14.54 4.94 -5.26
N ALA A 42 15.10 3.84 -4.77
CA ALA A 42 16.34 3.29 -5.30
C ALA A 42 16.18 2.82 -6.75
N ARG A 43 15.03 2.22 -7.08
CA ARG A 43 14.74 1.65 -8.40
C ARG A 43 14.09 2.65 -9.37
N TYR A 44 13.18 3.48 -8.86
CA TYR A 44 12.34 4.41 -9.61
C TYR A 44 12.56 5.82 -9.09
N LYS A 45 13.50 6.54 -9.72
CA LYS A 45 13.90 7.90 -9.31
C LYS A 45 12.84 8.98 -9.54
N SER A 46 11.81 8.67 -10.33
CA SER A 46 10.68 9.57 -10.59
C SER A 46 9.77 9.76 -9.39
N PHE A 47 9.81 8.86 -8.40
CA PHE A 47 8.97 8.99 -7.21
C PHE A 47 9.58 9.97 -6.21
N VAL A 48 8.72 10.83 -5.68
CA VAL A 48 9.02 11.79 -4.63
C VAL A 48 8.33 11.34 -3.35
N ASN A 49 9.02 11.49 -2.22
CA ASN A 49 8.46 11.22 -0.89
C ASN A 49 7.49 12.34 -0.48
N THR A 50 6.33 11.94 0.02
CA THR A 50 5.25 12.84 0.44
C THR A 50 4.95 12.67 1.93
N PRO A 51 5.87 13.09 2.82
CA PRO A 51 5.68 12.92 4.25
C PRO A 51 4.41 13.65 4.71
N ASN A 52 3.64 12.99 5.59
CA ASN A 52 2.38 13.51 6.16
C ASN A 52 1.25 13.79 5.15
N GLN A 53 1.32 13.22 3.95
CA GLN A 53 0.23 13.30 2.98
C GLN A 53 -0.71 12.09 3.15
N TRP A 54 -2.01 12.35 3.09
CA TRP A 54 -3.05 11.33 3.17
C TRP A 54 -3.86 11.31 1.87
N ALA A 55 -4.38 10.14 1.50
CA ALA A 55 -5.22 10.03 0.32
C ALA A 55 -6.51 10.84 0.50
N ARG A 56 -7.05 11.31 -0.63
CA ARG A 56 -8.27 12.11 -0.64
C ARG A 56 -9.46 11.27 -0.21
N TRP A 57 -10.51 11.94 0.28
CA TRP A 57 -11.80 11.31 0.57
C TRP A 57 -12.26 10.46 -0.63
N PRO A 58 -12.78 9.24 -0.43
CA PRO A 58 -13.16 8.61 0.85
C PRO A 58 -12.00 7.94 1.63
N TYR A 59 -10.80 7.81 1.05
CA TYR A 59 -9.73 6.92 1.52
C TYR A 59 -8.81 7.54 2.58
N ARG A 60 -9.38 8.08 3.66
CA ARG A 60 -8.63 8.90 4.63
C ARG A 60 -7.70 8.11 5.55
N GLU A 61 -7.70 6.78 5.49
CA GLU A 61 -6.86 5.90 6.31
C GLU A 61 -5.57 5.50 5.59
N ASN A 62 -5.42 5.96 4.35
CA ASN A 62 -4.26 5.71 3.51
C ASN A 62 -3.25 6.87 3.61
N CYS A 63 -2.10 6.59 4.21
CA CYS A 63 -0.95 7.50 4.18
C CYS A 63 -0.22 7.35 2.84
N ILE A 64 -0.02 8.44 2.09
CA ILE A 64 0.73 8.43 0.83
C ILE A 64 2.23 8.43 1.15
N LEU A 65 2.91 7.36 0.75
CA LEU A 65 4.36 7.23 0.92
C LEU A 65 5.12 7.91 -0.21
N LEU A 66 4.66 7.72 -1.44
CA LEU A 66 5.36 8.16 -2.64
C LEU A 66 4.36 8.59 -3.71
N GLU A 67 4.75 9.57 -4.51
CA GLU A 67 4.01 9.95 -5.71
C GLU A 67 4.92 10.35 -6.86
N ASN A 68 4.39 10.28 -8.08
CA ASN A 68 4.91 10.98 -9.25
C ASN A 68 3.72 11.65 -10.00
N ASP A 69 3.95 12.13 -11.22
CA ASP A 69 2.92 12.82 -12.03
C ASP A 69 1.72 11.93 -12.42
N HIS A 70 1.84 10.62 -12.24
CA HIS A 70 0.87 9.64 -12.73
C HIS A 70 0.31 8.73 -11.64
N ILE A 71 1.09 8.40 -10.61
CA ILE A 71 0.82 7.30 -9.68
C ILE A 71 1.13 7.73 -8.24
N GLN A 72 0.31 7.22 -7.32
CA GLN A 72 0.51 7.31 -5.88
C GLN A 72 0.66 5.92 -5.28
N ILE A 73 1.45 5.85 -4.21
CA ILE A 73 1.66 4.65 -3.40
C ILE A 73 1.24 5.00 -1.98
N SER A 74 0.23 4.31 -1.46
CA SER A 74 -0.24 4.48 -0.09
C SER A 74 -0.01 3.24 0.75
N ILE A 75 -0.01 3.45 2.07
CA ILE A 75 -0.02 2.39 3.07
C ILE A 75 -1.12 2.65 4.08
N SER A 76 -1.78 1.59 4.51
CA SER A 76 -2.80 1.59 5.56
C SER A 76 -2.63 0.37 6.45
N GLU A 77 -3.11 0.47 7.68
CA GLU A 77 -3.11 -0.61 8.66
C GLU A 77 -4.43 -0.63 9.40
N TYR A 78 -4.93 -1.83 9.68
CA TYR A 78 -6.09 -2.04 10.52
C TYR A 78 -6.02 -3.38 11.25
N CYS A 79 -5.93 -3.32 12.58
CA CYS A 79 -5.95 -4.48 13.47
C CYS A 79 -4.92 -5.58 13.13
N GLY A 80 -3.68 -5.18 12.83
CA GLY A 80 -2.57 -6.06 12.46
C GLY A 80 -2.60 -6.51 11.00
N CYS A 81 -3.54 -6.02 10.19
CA CYS A 81 -3.55 -6.24 8.74
C CYS A 81 -3.14 -4.96 8.03
N GLY A 82 -2.07 -5.02 7.24
CA GLY A 82 -1.60 -3.90 6.45
C GLY A 82 -1.93 -4.06 4.97
N ALA A 83 -2.00 -2.93 4.26
CA ALA A 83 -2.09 -2.91 2.81
C ALA A 83 -1.24 -1.78 2.23
N VAL A 84 -0.44 -2.12 1.20
CA VAL A 84 0.17 -1.13 0.30
C VAL A 84 -0.64 -1.09 -0.98
N SER A 85 -1.18 0.08 -1.31
CA SER A 85 -1.94 0.30 -2.55
C SER A 85 -1.10 1.12 -3.53
N VAL A 86 -1.04 0.71 -4.80
CA VAL A 86 -0.43 1.49 -5.88
C VAL A 86 -1.52 1.82 -6.87
N PHE A 87 -1.75 3.10 -7.15
CA PHE A 87 -2.89 3.51 -7.97
C PHE A 87 -2.58 4.72 -8.83
N VAL A 88 -3.27 4.83 -9.95
CA VAL A 88 -3.21 6.00 -10.83
C VAL A 88 -3.88 7.18 -10.15
N ARG A 89 -3.22 8.33 -10.20
CA ARG A 89 -3.73 9.56 -9.61
C ARG A 89 -4.98 10.02 -10.35
N GLY A 90 -5.99 10.46 -9.60
CA GLY A 90 -7.22 10.99 -10.18
C GLY A 90 -7.06 12.33 -10.92
N ASP A 91 -5.93 13.02 -10.76
CA ASP A 91 -5.60 14.30 -11.40
C ASP A 91 -4.56 14.17 -12.54
N THR A 92 -4.21 12.96 -12.97
CA THR A 92 -3.25 12.77 -14.06
C THR A 92 -3.84 13.14 -15.43
N GLU A 93 -3.05 13.76 -16.29
CA GLU A 93 -3.47 14.16 -17.64
C GLU A 93 -3.69 12.96 -18.57
N TYR A 94 -2.96 11.85 -18.34
CA TYR A 94 -2.96 10.65 -19.19
C TYR A 94 -3.23 9.36 -18.39
N PRO A 95 -4.47 9.13 -17.93
CA PRO A 95 -4.79 8.00 -17.05
C PRO A 95 -4.54 6.63 -17.70
N GLU A 96 -4.89 6.46 -18.98
CA GLU A 96 -4.70 5.18 -19.68
C GLU A 96 -3.22 4.80 -19.83
N LEU A 97 -2.35 5.78 -20.09
CA LEU A 97 -0.90 5.55 -20.16
C LEU A 97 -0.33 5.22 -18.77
N ALA A 98 -0.81 5.90 -17.73
CA ALA A 98 -0.43 5.62 -16.36
C ALA A 98 -0.86 4.20 -15.93
N GLU A 99 -2.08 3.78 -16.26
CA GLU A 99 -2.58 2.42 -15.99
C GLU A 99 -1.77 1.38 -16.77
N HIS A 100 -1.49 1.64 -18.05
CA HIS A 100 -0.69 0.73 -18.84
C HIS A 100 0.72 0.56 -18.24
N TRP A 101 1.39 1.65 -17.89
CA TRP A 101 2.69 1.60 -17.25
C TRP A 101 2.64 0.87 -15.91
N LEU A 102 1.64 1.16 -15.09
CA LEU A 102 1.44 0.52 -13.79
C LEU A 102 1.33 -1.01 -13.95
N ASN A 103 0.53 -1.48 -14.91
CA ASN A 103 0.39 -2.90 -15.19
C ASN A 103 1.71 -3.56 -15.64
N GLN A 104 2.56 -2.84 -16.37
CA GLN A 104 3.88 -3.34 -16.75
C GLN A 104 4.84 -3.46 -15.55
N VAL A 105 4.84 -2.46 -14.65
CA VAL A 105 5.79 -2.43 -13.51
C VAL A 105 5.28 -3.14 -12.26
N TRP A 106 3.98 -3.44 -12.18
CA TRP A 106 3.32 -3.96 -10.98
C TRP A 106 3.98 -5.22 -10.43
N THR A 107 4.34 -6.17 -11.29
CA THR A 107 5.01 -7.41 -10.87
C THR A 107 6.35 -7.12 -10.18
N THR A 108 7.05 -6.06 -10.59
CA THR A 108 8.32 -5.67 -9.96
C THR A 108 8.07 -4.93 -8.65
N LEU A 109 7.11 -4.00 -8.62
CA LEU A 109 6.76 -3.25 -7.41
C LEU A 109 6.24 -4.16 -6.30
N SER A 110 5.31 -5.06 -6.62
CA SER A 110 4.75 -6.01 -5.63
C SER A 110 5.83 -6.93 -5.04
N LYS A 111 6.78 -7.38 -5.86
CA LYS A 111 7.95 -8.14 -5.39
C LYS A 111 8.91 -7.31 -4.53
N LEU A 112 9.08 -6.03 -4.81
CA LEU A 112 9.93 -5.14 -4.00
C LEU A 112 9.31 -4.92 -2.63
N ILE A 113 8.02 -4.56 -2.58
CA ILE A 113 7.27 -4.37 -1.33
C ILE A 113 7.26 -5.67 -0.53
N GLY A 114 6.96 -6.80 -1.17
CA GLY A 114 6.90 -8.12 -0.54
C GLY A 114 8.21 -8.63 0.08
N LYS A 115 9.35 -7.97 -0.13
CA LYS A 115 10.60 -8.30 0.57
C LYS A 115 10.65 -7.80 2.00
N TYR A 116 9.84 -6.78 2.32
CA TYR A 116 9.86 -6.10 3.61
C TYR A 116 8.68 -6.48 4.50
N VAL A 117 7.74 -7.27 3.98
CA VAL A 117 6.50 -7.62 4.68
C VAL A 117 6.16 -9.10 4.49
N ILE A 118 5.39 -9.65 5.42
CA ILE A 118 4.83 -10.99 5.30
C ILE A 118 3.58 -10.90 4.43
N VAL A 119 3.71 -11.19 3.13
CA VAL A 119 2.61 -11.07 2.16
C VAL A 119 1.52 -12.10 2.45
N ILE A 120 0.28 -11.63 2.53
CA ILE A 120 -0.93 -12.45 2.68
C ILE A 120 -1.82 -12.30 1.46
N ASN A 121 -2.61 -13.32 1.13
CA ASN A 121 -3.57 -13.24 0.02
C ASN A 121 -4.99 -13.07 0.56
N ARG A 122 -5.73 -12.09 0.05
CA ARG A 122 -7.16 -11.97 0.29
C ARG A 122 -7.90 -13.09 -0.46
N ILE A 123 -8.60 -13.96 0.27
CA ILE A 123 -9.35 -15.10 -0.29
C ILE A 123 -10.80 -14.71 -0.58
N GLY A 124 -11.37 -13.83 0.24
CA GLY A 124 -12.78 -13.48 0.15
C GLY A 124 -13.16 -12.40 1.13
N THR A 125 -14.43 -12.03 1.12
CA THR A 125 -14.98 -11.01 2.01
C THR A 125 -16.40 -11.39 2.38
N PHE A 126 -16.69 -11.31 3.67
CA PHE A 126 -18.02 -11.54 4.20
C PHE A 126 -18.94 -10.37 3.89
N SER A 127 -20.26 -10.59 3.93
CA SER A 127 -21.28 -9.56 3.72
C SER A 127 -21.21 -8.39 4.70
N ASN A 128 -20.53 -8.58 5.84
CA ASN A 128 -20.36 -7.54 6.86
C ASN A 128 -19.13 -6.64 6.64
N GLY A 129 -18.31 -6.88 5.60
CA GLY A 129 -17.12 -6.11 5.27
C GLY A 129 -15.79 -6.71 5.77
N CYS A 130 -15.81 -7.79 6.54
CA CYS A 130 -14.59 -8.48 7.00
C CYS A 130 -13.97 -9.30 5.86
N ALA A 131 -12.68 -9.15 5.60
CA ALA A 131 -11.96 -9.96 4.63
C ALA A 131 -11.25 -11.15 5.30
N ILE A 132 -11.14 -12.25 4.56
CA ILE A 132 -10.37 -13.44 4.96
C ILE A 132 -9.07 -13.43 4.20
N PHE A 133 -7.97 -13.67 4.92
CA PHE A 133 -6.64 -13.74 4.33
C PHE A 133 -6.01 -15.11 4.58
N ASN A 134 -5.24 -15.59 3.60
CA ASN A 134 -4.35 -16.74 3.78
C ASN A 134 -2.91 -16.24 3.89
N ARG A 135 -2.16 -16.76 4.88
CA ARG A 135 -0.69 -16.64 4.86
C ARG A 135 -0.15 -17.56 3.76
N LYS A 136 0.78 -17.05 2.95
CA LYS A 136 1.53 -17.90 1.99
C LYS A 136 2.58 -18.72 2.71
#